data_AF-A0A6V7L3Z8-F1
#
_entry.id   AF-A0A6V7L3Z8-F1
#
_cell.length_a   1.000
_cell.length_b   1.000
_cell.length_c   1.000
_cell.angle_alpha   90.00
_cell.angle_beta   90.00
_cell.angle_gamma   90.00
#
_symmetry.space_group_name_H-M   'P 1'
#
loop_
_entity.id
_entity.type
_entity.pdbx_description
1 polymer ?
#
loop_
_entity_poly.entity_id
_entity_poly.type
_entity_poly.pdbx_seq_one_letter_code
_entity_poly.pdbx_strand_id
1 'polypeptide(L)' 'LHLCGMCYDPEPPKPVNFHVDRPFYFAIVKTVYDEEHTGIVLFEGHYKSPE' A
#
# COMPACT_ATOMS: atom_id res chain seq x y z
N LEU A 1 -0.93 -12.00 44.56
CA LEU A 1 -1.73 -12.71 43.54
C LEU A 1 -2.29 -11.67 42.57
N HIS A 2 -1.58 -11.39 41.48
CA HIS A 2 -2.06 -10.50 40.41
C HIS A 2 -2.03 -11.33 39.13
N LEU A 3 -3.21 -11.79 38.71
CA LEU A 3 -3.43 -12.38 37.39
C LEU A 3 -3.43 -11.21 36.40
N CYS A 4 -2.25 -10.81 35.91
CA CYS A 4 -2.19 -9.89 34.78
C CYS A 4 -2.64 -10.66 33.53
N GLY A 5 -3.71 -10.16 32.93
CA GLY A 5 -4.46 -10.82 31.86
C GLY A 5 -3.60 -11.19 30.67
N MET A 6 -4.06 -12.21 29.97
CA MET A 6 -3.48 -12.75 28.75
C MET A 6 -2.98 -11.63 27.83
N CYS A 7 -1.68 -11.65 27.54
CA CYS A 7 -1.08 -10.80 26.53
C CYS A 7 -1.72 -11.18 25.19
N TYR A 8 -2.71 -10.40 24.74
CA TYR A 8 -3.22 -10.55 23.38
C TYR A 8 -2.15 -9.99 22.46
N ASP A 9 -1.26 -10.86 21.98
CA ASP A 9 -0.36 -10.54 20.88
C ASP A 9 -1.14 -10.81 19.59
N PRO A 10 -1.69 -9.77 18.92
CA PRO A 10 -2.45 -10.01 17.71
C PRO A 10 -1.53 -10.64 16.67
N GLU A 11 -1.95 -11.76 16.10
CA GLU A 11 -1.19 -12.38 15.00
C GLU A 11 -0.92 -11.34 13.91
N PRO A 12 0.33 -11.25 13.40
CA PRO A 12 0.64 -10.30 12.35
C PRO A 12 -0.20 -10.59 11.09
N PRO A 13 -0.60 -9.55 10.34
CA PRO A 13 -1.41 -9.75 9.14
C PRO A 13 -0.66 -10.63 8.14
N LYS A 14 -1.40 -11.55 7.50
CA LYS A 14 -0.83 -12.40 6.46
C LYS A 14 -0.39 -11.53 5.27
N PRO A 15 0.78 -11.82 4.66
CA PRO A 15 1.21 -11.12 3.45
C PRO A 15 0.18 -11.23 2.34
N VAL A 16 -0.03 -10.13 1.62
CA VAL A 16 -0.83 -10.11 0.40
C VAL A 16 0.11 -10.29 -0.79
N ASN A 17 -0.13 -11.34 -1.58
CA ASN A 17 0.59 -11.55 -2.83
C ASN A 17 0.07 -10.58 -3.89
N PHE A 18 0.83 -9.53 -4.20
CA PHE A 18 0.53 -8.55 -5.24
C PHE A 18 1.42 -8.80 -6.46
N HIS A 19 0.85 -9.42 -7.50
CA HIS A 19 1.55 -9.77 -8.73
C HIS A 19 1.08 -8.85 -9.86
N VAL A 20 2.05 -8.32 -10.61
CA VAL A 20 1.82 -7.42 -11.76
C VAL A 20 2.34 -8.11 -13.02
N ASP A 21 1.69 -9.21 -13.40
CA ASP A 21 2.07 -10.12 -14.49
C ASP A 21 1.19 -9.96 -15.75
N ARG A 22 0.37 -8.91 -15.78
CA ARG A 22 -0.56 -8.56 -16.86
C ARG A 22 -0.69 -7.03 -16.97
N PRO A 23 -1.35 -6.50 -18.03
CA PRO A 23 -1.48 -5.05 -18.21
C PRO A 23 -2.03 -4.33 -16.97
N PHE A 24 -1.45 -3.19 -16.62
CA PHE A 24 -1.81 -2.42 -15.43
C PHE A 24 -1.69 -0.91 -15.64
N TYR A 25 -2.48 -0.15 -14.88
CA TYR A 25 -2.38 1.31 -14.82
C TYR A 25 -1.49 1.71 -13.64
N PHE A 26 -0.73 2.79 -13.81
CA PHE A 26 0.10 3.35 -12.76
C PHE A 26 0.09 4.88 -12.78
N ALA A 27 0.38 5.47 -11.63
CA ALA A 27 0.63 6.89 -11.49
C ALA A 27 1.83 7.13 -10.55
N ILE A 28 2.66 8.11 -10.89
CA ILE A 28 3.73 8.62 -10.05
C ILE A 28 3.19 9.91 -9.43
N VAL A 29 3.02 9.89 -8.11
CA VAL A 29 2.38 10.98 -7.37
C VAL A 29 3.40 11.64 -6.46
N LYS A 30 3.50 12.98 -6.51
CA LYS A 30 4.21 13.76 -5.51
C LYS A 30 3.26 14.02 -4.35
N THR A 31 3.57 13.43 -3.20
CA THR A 31 2.86 13.73 -1.95
C THR A 31 3.03 15.20 -1.61
N VAL A 32 1.91 15.89 -1.42
CA VAL A 32 1.85 17.21 -0.82
C VAL A 32 1.41 16.98 0.62
N TYR A 33 2.25 17.35 1.58
CA TYR A 33 1.86 17.29 2.98
C TYR A 33 0.93 18.46 3.27
N ASP A 34 -0.35 18.27 3.00
CA ASP A 34 -1.46 19.05 3.53
C ASP A 34 -2.31 18.17 4.47
N GLU A 35 -3.25 18.79 5.19
CA GLU A 35 -4.13 18.10 6.15
C GLU A 35 -4.97 16.98 5.47
N GLU A 36 -5.17 17.08 4.16
CA GLU A 36 -5.95 16.16 3.34
C GLU A 36 -5.08 15.06 2.68
N HIS A 37 -3.77 15.07 2.91
CA HIS A 37 -2.79 14.17 2.30
C HIS A 37 -2.93 14.10 0.77
N THR A 38 -3.10 15.26 0.13
CA THR A 38 -3.27 15.31 -1.32
C THR A 38 -1.99 14.97 -2.06
N GLY A 39 -2.16 14.51 -3.30
CA GLY A 39 -1.06 14.16 -4.18
C GLY A 39 -1.24 14.84 -5.53
N ILE A 40 -0.15 15.37 -6.07
CA ILE A 40 -0.11 15.85 -7.45
C ILE A 40 0.39 14.71 -8.33
N VAL A 41 -0.41 14.30 -9.33
CA VAL A 41 0.02 13.33 -10.34
C VAL A 41 1.10 13.99 -11.19
N LEU A 42 2.31 13.43 -11.16
CA LEU A 42 3.42 13.85 -11.99
C LEU A 42 3.40 13.14 -13.35
N PHE A 43 3.13 11.84 -13.32
CA PHE A 43 3.05 10.98 -14.50
C PHE A 43 1.99 9.92 -14.28
N GLU A 44 1.34 9.48 -15.35
CA GLU A 44 0.44 8.34 -15.35
C GLU A 44 0.55 7.56 -16.65
N GLY A 45 0.16 6.29 -16.62
CA GLY A 45 0.26 5.45 -17.79
C GLY A 45 -0.47 4.13 -17.67
N HIS A 46 -0.55 3.45 -18.82
CA HIS A 46 -1.05 2.09 -18.94
C HIS A 46 0.05 1.23 -19.55
N TYR A 47 0.58 0.31 -18.76
CA TYR A 47 1.55 -0.68 -19.22
C TYR A 47 0.82 -1.86 -19.84
N LYS A 48 1.06 -2.13 -21.13
CA LYS A 48 0.34 -3.14 -21.91
C LYS A 48 1.16 -4.42 -22.16
N SER A 49 2.46 -4.29 -22.40
CA SER A 49 3.38 -5.42 -22.45
C SER A 49 4.80 -4.95 -22.16
N PRO A 50 5.68 -5.84 -21.66
CA PRO A 50 7.12 -5.62 -21.76
C PRO A 50 7.51 -5.58 -23.23
N GLU A 51 8.35 -4.62 -23.60
CA GLU A 51 9.15 -4.68 -24.83
C GLU A 51 10.47 -5.40 -24.54
#